data_AF-A0A6C0KD85-F1
#
_entry.id   AF-A0A6C0KD85-F1
#
_cell.length_a   1.000
_cell.length_b   1.000
_cell.length_c   1.000
_cell.angle_alpha   90.00
_cell.angle_beta   90.00
_cell.angle_gamma   90.00
#
_symmetry.space_group_name_H-M   'P 1'
#
loop_
_entity.id
_entity.type
_entity.pdbx_description
1 polymer ?
#
loop_
_entity_poly.entity_id
_entity_poly.type
_entity_poly.pdbx_seq_one_letter_code
_entity_poly.pdbx_strand_id
1 'polypeptide(L)'
;MCDICSSIIHTDKKHDIASCPIRAALYCNVCQVYGHSIFKCPDKNAWRVRVPEYQEQLIPLRVREQYKITTRTPIVADTVDPIECPYPPVIEIPEDKDGKSVRAMLTSLQIPVSGVKENRRVFEAYAALIGKKVVYLQNEQGVKEKVKIKIKKVQTVQLAKTEPVG
;
A
#
# COMPACT_ATOMS: atom_id res chain seq x y z
N MET A 1 10.08 12.91 -23.27
CA MET A 1 8.98 12.05 -22.78
C MET A 1 8.08 12.97 -21.97
N CYS A 2 6.76 12.91 -22.11
CA CYS A 2 5.88 13.74 -21.27
C CYS A 2 5.77 13.10 -19.88
N ASP A 3 5.95 13.88 -18.81
CA ASP A 3 5.94 13.41 -17.41
C ASP A 3 4.60 12.75 -17.01
N ILE A 4 3.51 13.17 -17.65
CA ILE A 4 2.17 12.60 -17.42
C ILE A 4 2.07 11.19 -18.03
N CYS A 5 2.65 10.98 -19.22
CA CYS A 5 2.61 9.68 -19.87
C CYS A 5 3.61 8.69 -19.29
N SER A 6 4.77 9.18 -18.84
CA SER A 6 5.78 8.35 -18.20
C SER A 6 5.30 7.78 -16.86
N SER A 7 4.43 8.48 -16.14
CA SER A 7 3.87 8.02 -14.86
C SER A 7 2.70 7.04 -14.99
N ILE A 8 1.97 7.03 -16.12
CA ILE A 8 0.71 6.27 -16.25
C ILE A 8 0.82 5.05 -17.15
N ILE A 9 1.41 5.19 -18.34
CA ILE A 9 1.41 4.12 -19.36
C ILE A 9 2.82 3.73 -19.85
N HIS A 10 3.88 4.34 -19.30
CA HIS A 10 5.28 4.06 -19.66
C HIS A 10 5.52 3.98 -21.18
N THR A 11 4.90 4.88 -21.96
CA THR A 11 5.03 4.88 -23.42
C THR A 11 6.18 5.77 -23.90
N ASP A 12 6.92 5.30 -24.90
CA ASP A 12 8.10 5.99 -25.45
C ASP A 12 7.77 7.12 -26.45
N LYS A 13 6.49 7.38 -26.72
CA LYS A 13 6.07 8.40 -27.69
C LYS A 13 6.32 9.81 -27.15
N LYS A 14 7.29 10.51 -27.76
CA LYS A 14 7.58 11.92 -27.47
C LYS A 14 6.49 12.82 -28.06
N HIS A 15 5.89 13.65 -27.22
CA HIS A 15 4.93 14.69 -27.58
C HIS A 15 5.05 15.83 -26.57
N ASP A 16 4.50 17.00 -26.91
CA ASP A 16 4.48 18.16 -26.01
C ASP A 16 3.37 18.03 -24.95
N ILE A 17 3.54 18.66 -23.79
CA ILE A 17 2.58 18.60 -22.69
C ILE A 17 1.20 19.12 -23.13
N ALA A 18 1.15 20.15 -23.99
CA ALA A 18 -0.10 20.72 -24.48
C ALA A 18 -0.86 19.76 -25.43
N SER A 19 -0.14 18.89 -26.13
CA SER A 19 -0.69 17.88 -27.06
C SER A 19 -0.83 16.50 -26.41
N CYS A 20 -0.69 16.40 -25.09
CA CYS A 20 -0.76 15.14 -24.37
C CYS A 20 -2.20 14.60 -24.32
N PRO A 21 -2.50 13.45 -24.95
CA PRO A 21 -3.86 12.92 -24.97
C PRO A 21 -4.32 12.48 -23.59
N ILE A 22 -3.40 12.00 -22.73
CA ILE A 22 -3.73 11.65 -21.35
C ILE A 22 -4.10 12.91 -20.58
N ARG A 23 -3.31 13.98 -20.70
CA ARG A 23 -3.62 15.26 -20.05
C ARG A 23 -5.01 15.74 -20.47
N ALA A 24 -5.30 15.73 -21.77
CA ALA A 24 -6.59 16.13 -22.31
C ALA A 24 -7.75 15.27 -21.78
N ALA A 25 -7.52 13.98 -21.52
CA ALA A 25 -8.51 13.06 -20.96
C ALA A 25 -8.69 13.20 -19.43
N LEU A 26 -7.74 13.81 -18.71
CA LEU A 26 -7.88 14.02 -17.27
C LEU A 26 -9.01 15.01 -16.98
N TYR A 27 -10.01 14.57 -16.23
CA TYR A 27 -11.13 15.37 -15.78
C TYR A 27 -11.02 15.66 -14.28
N CYS A 28 -11.20 16.93 -13.91
CA CYS A 28 -11.19 17.35 -12.52
C CYS A 28 -12.61 17.47 -11.96
N ASN A 29 -12.95 16.61 -11.00
CA ASN A 29 -14.28 16.63 -10.37
C ASN A 29 -14.55 17.87 -9.50
N VAL A 30 -13.52 18.65 -9.17
CA VAL A 30 -13.66 19.86 -8.35
C VAL A 30 -14.12 21.03 -9.21
N CYS A 31 -13.31 21.44 -10.19
CA CYS A 31 -13.61 22.59 -11.04
C CYS A 31 -14.32 22.22 -12.35
N GLN A 32 -14.58 20.92 -12.58
CA GLN A 32 -15.28 20.39 -13.75
C GLN A 32 -14.62 20.71 -15.09
N VAL A 33 -13.29 20.81 -15.12
CA VAL A 33 -12.51 21.15 -16.32
C VAL A 33 -11.53 20.02 -16.67
N TYR A 34 -11.34 19.78 -17.96
CA TYR A 34 -10.37 18.84 -18.50
C TYR A 34 -8.93 19.41 -18.48
N GLY A 35 -7.93 18.55 -18.57
CA GLY A 35 -6.53 18.97 -18.73
C GLY A 35 -5.68 18.90 -17.46
N HIS A 36 -6.26 18.47 -16.33
CA HIS A 36 -5.52 18.29 -15.07
C HIS A 36 -6.21 17.29 -14.14
N SER A 37 -5.44 16.71 -13.22
CA SER A 37 -5.97 15.85 -12.16
C SER A 37 -6.46 16.68 -10.96
N ILE A 38 -7.30 16.08 -10.12
CA ILE A 38 -7.81 16.70 -8.88
C ILE A 38 -6.67 17.24 -7.99
N PHE A 39 -5.53 16.54 -7.96
CA PHE A 39 -4.34 16.93 -7.19
C PHE A 39 -3.62 18.18 -7.72
N LYS A 40 -3.78 18.50 -9.01
CA LYS A 40 -3.20 19.69 -9.66
C LYS A 40 -4.24 20.75 -10.01
N CYS A 41 -5.44 20.67 -9.43
CA CYS A 41 -6.49 21.66 -9.63
C CYS A 41 -6.04 23.05 -9.16
N PRO A 42 -6.20 24.10 -10.02
CA PRO A 42 -5.85 25.48 -9.67
C PRO A 42 -6.85 26.14 -8.73
N ASP A 43 -8.05 25.57 -8.60
CA ASP A 43 -9.05 26.08 -7.66
C ASP A 43 -8.56 25.88 -6.22
N LYS A 44 -8.48 26.98 -5.45
CA LYS A 44 -8.11 26.95 -4.04
C LYS A 44 -9.10 26.16 -3.19
N ASN A 45 -10.37 26.11 -3.61
CA ASN A 45 -11.39 25.30 -2.93
C ASN A 45 -11.17 23.80 -3.12
N ALA A 46 -10.38 23.38 -4.12
CA ALA A 46 -9.97 21.98 -4.26
C ALA A 46 -9.26 21.46 -3.01
N TRP A 47 -8.59 22.35 -2.26
CA TRP A 47 -7.93 21.98 -1.01
C TRP A 47 -8.90 21.38 0.02
N ARG A 48 -10.12 21.93 0.13
CA ARG A 48 -11.17 21.45 1.05
C ARG A 48 -11.69 20.06 0.71
N VAL A 49 -11.45 19.61 -0.53
CA VAL A 49 -11.82 18.29 -1.02
C VAL A 49 -10.64 17.32 -0.92
N ARG A 50 -9.40 17.82 -0.78
CA ARG A 50 -8.18 17.01 -0.67
C ARG A 50 -7.87 16.62 0.78
N VAL A 51 -8.08 17.55 1.70
CA VAL A 51 -7.78 17.35 3.13
C VAL A 51 -9.09 17.45 3.91
N PRO A 52 -9.48 16.42 4.65
CA PRO A 52 -10.65 16.48 5.51
C PRO A 52 -10.39 17.50 6.65
N GLU A 53 -11.29 18.45 6.82
CA GLU A 53 -11.34 19.41 7.92
C GLU A 53 -12.09 18.83 9.12
N TYR A 54 -12.99 17.87 8.89
CA TYR A 54 -13.84 17.24 9.90
C TYR A 54 -13.74 15.72 9.85
N GLN A 55 -13.82 15.06 11.02
CA GLN A 55 -13.75 13.60 11.13
C GLN A 55 -14.83 12.91 10.29
N GLU A 56 -16.00 13.53 10.19
CA GLU A 56 -17.13 13.01 9.43
C GLU A 56 -16.88 13.02 7.91
N GLN A 57 -15.88 13.75 7.40
CA GLN A 57 -15.48 13.66 5.99
C GLN A 57 -14.72 12.35 5.68
N LEU A 58 -14.19 11.67 6.71
CA LEU A 58 -13.56 10.34 6.58
C LEU A 58 -14.60 9.20 6.54
N ILE A 59 -15.84 9.49 6.91
CA ILE A 59 -16.93 8.50 6.94
C ILE A 59 -17.60 8.48 5.55
N PRO A 60 -17.79 7.29 4.93
CA PRO A 60 -18.51 7.18 3.66
C PRO A 60 -19.91 7.81 3.72
N LEU A 61 -20.33 8.50 2.65
CA LEU A 61 -21.59 9.26 2.62
C LEU A 61 -22.81 8.42 3.02
N ARG A 62 -22.91 7.18 2.51
CA ARG A 62 -24.02 6.26 2.84
C ARG A 62 -24.12 5.97 4.34
N VAL A 63 -22.98 5.81 5.01
CA VAL A 63 -22.93 5.54 6.46
C VAL A 63 -23.38 6.80 7.21
N ARG A 64 -22.94 7.98 6.79
CA ARG A 64 -23.39 9.24 7.41
C ARG A 64 -24.89 9.44 7.30
N GLU A 65 -25.47 9.18 6.13
CA GLU A 65 -26.91 9.31 5.89
C GLU A 65 -27.70 8.30 6.72
N GLN A 66 -27.28 7.04 6.72
CA GLN A 66 -27.92 5.95 7.47
C GLN A 66 -27.99 6.24 8.97
N TYR A 67 -26.89 6.73 9.54
CA TYR A 67 -26.79 7.03 10.97
C TYR A 67 -27.10 8.49 11.32
N LYS A 68 -27.53 9.30 10.34
CA LYS A 68 -27.86 10.73 10.49
C LYS A 68 -26.75 11.53 11.19
N ILE A 69 -25.50 11.24 10.83
CA ILE A 69 -24.33 11.91 11.40
C ILE A 69 -24.25 13.32 10.81
N THR A 70 -24.62 14.30 11.63
CA THR A 70 -24.67 15.73 11.30
C THR A 70 -23.60 16.56 12.00
N THR A 71 -22.82 15.92 12.88
CA THR A 71 -21.70 16.55 13.59
C THR A 71 -20.60 16.99 12.61
N ARG A 72 -19.81 17.97 13.05
CA ARG A 72 -18.65 18.50 12.32
C ARG A 72 -17.49 18.61 13.29
N THR A 73 -16.99 17.45 13.70
CA THR A 73 -15.91 17.34 14.67
C THR A 73 -14.62 17.75 13.97
N PRO A 74 -14.02 18.91 14.28
CA PRO A 74 -12.83 19.36 13.59
C PRO A 74 -11.70 18.35 13.78
N ILE A 75 -11.00 18.03 12.68
CA ILE A 75 -9.73 17.33 12.76
C ILE A 75 -8.71 18.38 13.20
N VAL A 76 -8.45 18.43 14.50
CA VAL A 76 -7.33 19.19 15.01
C VAL A 76 -6.09 18.52 14.46
N ALA A 77 -5.34 19.26 13.63
CA ALA A 77 -3.98 18.83 13.28
C ALA A 77 -3.19 18.93 14.58
N ASP A 78 -3.20 17.83 15.33
CA ASP A 78 -2.37 17.67 16.49
C ASP A 78 -0.94 17.96 16.05
N THR A 79 -0.37 19.06 16.54
CA THR A 79 1.08 19.31 16.56
C THR A 79 1.74 18.36 17.57
N VAL A 80 1.22 17.15 17.68
CA VAL A 80 1.84 16.09 18.46
C VAL A 80 3.05 15.72 17.64
N ASP A 81 4.21 16.11 18.15
CA ASP A 81 5.49 15.65 17.64
C ASP A 81 5.38 14.14 17.38
N PRO A 82 5.89 13.64 16.25
CA PRO A 82 5.78 12.23 15.89
C PRO A 82 6.08 11.39 17.12
N ILE A 83 5.14 10.53 17.53
CA ILE A 83 5.32 9.65 18.69
C ILE A 83 6.69 8.99 18.53
N GLU A 84 7.63 9.35 19.40
CA GLU A 84 8.98 8.81 19.34
C GLU A 84 8.85 7.30 19.49
N CYS A 85 9.13 6.56 18.41
CA CYS A 85 9.17 5.11 18.50
C CYS A 85 10.37 4.77 19.38
N PRO A 86 10.18 4.18 20.58
CA PRO A 86 11.29 3.90 21.49
C PRO A 86 12.21 2.80 20.93
N TYR A 87 11.81 2.15 19.85
CA TYR A 87 12.58 1.11 19.19
C TYR A 87 13.39 1.70 18.03
N PRO A 88 14.68 1.35 17.92
CA PRO A 88 15.46 1.74 16.75
C PRO A 88 14.80 1.12 15.50
N PRO A 89 14.72 1.85 14.38
CA PRO A 89 14.11 1.30 13.18
C PRO A 89 14.97 0.12 12.67
N VAL A 90 14.35 -1.05 12.56
CA VAL A 90 15.00 -2.30 12.14
C VAL A 90 14.49 -2.74 10.77
N ILE A 91 15.37 -3.34 9.97
CA ILE A 91 15.00 -4.13 8.80
C ILE A 91 15.20 -5.61 9.13
N GLU A 92 14.10 -6.34 9.20
CA GLU A 92 14.10 -7.77 9.44
C GLU A 92 14.18 -8.53 8.12
N ILE A 93 15.13 -9.47 8.02
CA ILE A 93 15.32 -10.31 6.84
C ILE A 93 15.47 -11.77 7.29
N PRO A 94 14.76 -12.73 6.66
CA PRO A 94 14.98 -14.14 6.91
C PRO A 94 16.44 -14.54 6.62
N GLU A 95 17.07 -15.28 7.55
CA GLU A 95 18.43 -15.79 7.38
C GLU A 95 18.42 -16.99 6.42
N ASP A 96 18.87 -16.75 5.18
CA ASP A 96 19.06 -17.79 4.17
C ASP A 96 20.55 -18.08 3.97
N LYS A 97 20.93 -19.37 3.99
CA LYS A 97 22.30 -19.81 3.65
C LYS A 97 22.74 -19.37 2.24
N ASP A 98 21.77 -19.26 1.31
CA ASP A 98 22.01 -18.88 -0.08
C ASP A 98 22.01 -17.35 -0.31
N GLY A 99 21.68 -16.55 0.72
CA GLY A 99 21.55 -15.09 0.61
C GLY A 99 20.41 -14.60 -0.29
N LYS A 100 19.42 -15.46 -0.58
CA LYS A 100 18.29 -15.15 -1.48
C LYS A 100 17.49 -13.94 -0.99
N SER A 101 17.13 -13.90 0.29
CA SER A 101 16.38 -12.78 0.86
C SER A 101 17.12 -11.44 0.76
N VAL A 102 18.43 -11.41 1.03
CA VAL A 102 19.25 -10.19 0.89
C VAL A 102 19.33 -9.75 -0.58
N ARG A 103 19.50 -10.69 -1.51
CA ARG A 103 19.52 -10.38 -2.95
C ARG A 103 18.19 -9.81 -3.43
N ALA A 104 17.07 -10.39 -3.00
CA ALA A 104 15.74 -9.89 -3.34
C ALA A 104 15.57 -8.44 -2.87
N MET A 105 15.96 -8.16 -1.62
CA MET A 105 15.87 -6.80 -1.06
C MET A 105 16.76 -5.81 -1.82
N LEU A 106 18.01 -6.15 -2.12
CA LEU A 106 18.90 -5.29 -2.90
C LEU A 106 18.35 -5.02 -4.31
N THR A 107 17.75 -6.04 -4.94
CA THR A 107 17.12 -5.90 -6.27
C THR A 107 15.92 -4.95 -6.22
N SER A 108 15.07 -5.05 -5.21
CA SER A 108 13.95 -4.12 -4.99
C SER A 108 14.42 -2.68 -4.78
N LEU A 109 15.60 -2.50 -4.19
CA LEU A 109 16.24 -1.19 -3.97
C LEU A 109 17.08 -0.72 -5.18
N GLN A 110 17.10 -1.49 -6.28
CA GLN A 110 17.92 -1.21 -7.46
C GLN A 110 19.43 -1.12 -7.16
N ILE A 111 19.90 -1.80 -6.13
CA ILE A 111 21.31 -1.87 -5.74
C ILE A 111 21.94 -3.08 -6.44
N PRO A 112 23.12 -2.93 -7.09
CA PRO A 112 23.76 -4.01 -7.80
C PRO A 112 24.06 -5.20 -6.88
N VAL A 113 23.74 -6.40 -7.38
CA VAL A 113 23.89 -7.66 -6.66
C VAL A 113 25.18 -8.36 -7.09
N SER A 114 25.96 -8.83 -6.13
CA SER A 114 27.22 -9.53 -6.32
C SER A 114 27.26 -10.85 -5.51
N GLY A 115 28.42 -11.16 -4.91
CA GLY A 115 28.60 -12.33 -4.05
C GLY A 115 27.79 -12.25 -2.76
N VAL A 116 27.45 -13.39 -2.15
CA VAL A 116 26.60 -13.45 -0.94
C VAL A 116 27.17 -12.62 0.22
N LYS A 117 28.48 -12.72 0.47
CA LYS A 117 29.17 -11.95 1.52
C LYS A 117 29.17 -10.44 1.23
N GLU A 118 29.40 -10.07 -0.02
CA GLU A 118 29.45 -8.67 -0.43
C GLU A 118 28.05 -8.04 -0.40
N ASN A 119 27.02 -8.75 -0.85
CA ASN A 119 25.62 -8.33 -0.74
C ASN A 119 25.23 -8.05 0.71
N ARG A 120 25.67 -8.89 1.65
CA ARG A 120 25.42 -8.67 3.07
C ARG A 120 26.05 -7.36 3.55
N ARG A 121 27.32 -7.15 3.22
CA ARG A 121 28.06 -5.93 3.58
C ARG A 121 27.43 -4.67 2.98
N VAL A 122 27.09 -4.72 1.70
CA VAL A 122 26.43 -3.62 0.98
C VAL A 122 25.07 -3.31 1.62
N PHE A 123 24.32 -4.34 1.99
CA PHE A 123 23.01 -4.17 2.62
C PHE A 123 23.10 -3.57 4.03
N GLU A 124 24.07 -4.01 4.84
CA GLU A 124 24.35 -3.43 6.17
C GLU A 124 24.82 -1.98 6.08
N ALA A 125 25.68 -1.65 5.10
CA ALA A 125 26.12 -0.28 4.83
C ALA A 125 24.95 0.61 4.37
N TYR A 126 24.06 0.08 3.52
CA TYR A 126 22.85 0.78 3.10
C TYR A 126 21.91 1.03 4.29
N ALA A 127 21.69 0.02 5.12
CA ALA A 127 20.86 0.14 6.32
C ALA A 127 21.40 1.21 7.28
N ALA A 128 22.72 1.24 7.50
CA ALA A 128 23.36 2.27 8.30
C ALA A 128 23.16 3.68 7.72
N LEU A 129 23.22 3.83 6.40
CA LEU A 129 23.00 5.11 5.72
C LEU A 129 21.58 5.65 5.90
N ILE A 130 20.57 4.77 5.95
CA ILE A 130 19.18 5.14 6.22
C ILE A 130 18.84 5.17 7.73
N GLY A 131 19.84 5.03 8.60
CA GLY A 131 19.67 5.04 10.05
C GLY A 131 18.94 3.82 10.61
N LYS A 132 18.94 2.68 9.90
CA LYS A 132 18.28 1.44 10.31
C LYS A 132 19.27 0.33 10.64
N LYS A 133 18.91 -0.55 11.56
CA LYS A 133 19.68 -1.75 11.89
C LYS A 133 19.14 -2.96 11.12
N VAL A 134 20.00 -3.83 10.60
CA VAL A 134 19.56 -5.10 9.99
C VAL A 134 19.50 -6.18 11.06
N VAL A 135 18.39 -6.92 11.13
CA VAL A 135 18.24 -8.11 11.98
C VAL A 135 17.92 -9.31 11.08
N TYR A 136 18.74 -10.34 11.21
CA TYR A 136 18.55 -11.60 10.49
C TYR A 136 17.72 -12.55 11.36
N LEU A 137 16.53 -12.91 10.87
CA LEU A 137 15.63 -13.82 11.57
C LEU A 137 16.03 -15.26 11.23
N GLN A 138 16.46 -16.04 12.23
CA GLN A 138 16.67 -17.46 12.04
C GLN A 138 15.32 -18.15 11.84
N ASN A 139 15.15 -18.81 10.69
CA ASN A 139 14.02 -19.70 10.50
C ASN A 139 14.16 -20.87 11.48
N GLU A 140 13.46 -20.79 12.61
CA GLU A 140 13.26 -21.92 13.53
C GLU A 140 12.48 -23.01 12.80
N GLN A 141 13.17 -23.90 12.11
CA GLN A 141 12.59 -25.18 11.72
C GLN A 141 12.55 -26.09 12.96
N GLY A 142 11.50 -26.00 13.81
CA GLY A 142 11.44 -26.96 14.92
C GLY A 142 10.36 -26.95 16.01
N VAL A 143 9.16 -26.37 15.86
CA VAL A 143 7.99 -26.88 16.64
C VAL A 143 7.09 -27.66 15.69
N LYS A 144 7.43 -28.95 15.50
CA LYS A 144 6.52 -29.94 14.90
C LYS A 144 5.48 -30.33 15.95
N GLU A 145 4.55 -29.46 16.32
CA GLU A 145 3.34 -29.93 16.97
C GLU A 145 2.37 -30.39 15.88
N LYS A 146 2.50 -31.66 15.50
CA LYS A 146 1.47 -32.34 14.72
C LYS A 146 0.22 -32.44 15.59
N VAL A 147 -0.64 -31.42 15.58
CA VAL A 147 -2.00 -31.56 16.08
C VAL A 147 -2.70 -32.55 15.14
N LYS A 148 -2.74 -33.82 15.54
CA LYS A 148 -3.59 -34.84 14.91
C LYS A 148 -5.04 -34.47 15.18
N ILE A 149 -5.62 -33.62 14.34
CA ILE A 149 -7.07 -33.45 14.33
C ILE A 149 -7.66 -34.73 13.70
N LYS A 150 -8.17 -35.62 14.55
CA LYS A 150 -9.02 -36.74 14.11
C LYS A 150 -10.33 -36.15 13.61
N ILE A 151 -10.42 -35.87 12.31
CA ILE A 151 -11.69 -35.55 11.67
C ILE A 151 -12.52 -36.84 11.65
N LYS A 152 -13.53 -36.94 12.52
CA LYS A 152 -14.59 -37.95 12.38
C LYS A 152 -15.33 -37.65 11.08
N LYS A 153 -15.44 -38.65 10.19
CA LYS A 153 -16.31 -38.61 9.01
C LYS A 153 -17.72 -38.18 9.45
N VAL A 154 -18.14 -36.99 9.05
CA VAL A 154 -19.55 -36.61 9.09
C VAL A 154 -20.22 -37.29 7.90
N GLN A 155 -21.24 -38.09 8.19
CA GLN A 155 -22.06 -38.76 7.18
C GLN A 155 -22.80 -37.71 6.34
N THR A 156 -22.69 -37.85 5.02
CA THR A 156 -23.48 -37.13 4.04
C THR A 156 -24.95 -37.50 4.23
N VAL A 157 -25.75 -36.56 4.73
CA VAL A 157 -27.22 -36.69 4.73
C VAL A 157 -27.70 -36.39 3.31
N GLN A 158 -28.28 -37.39 2.66
CA GLN A 158 -28.94 -37.24 1.37
C GLN A 158 -30.22 -36.43 1.56
N LEU A 159 -30.28 -35.24 0.96
CA LEU A 159 -31.52 -34.47 0.83
C LEU A 159 -32.40 -35.16 -0.21
N ALA A 160 -33.49 -35.76 0.26
CA ALA A 160 -34.56 -36.29 -0.56
C ALA A 160 -35.22 -35.15 -1.36
N LYS A 161 -35.30 -35.35 -2.69
CA LYS A 161 -36.17 -34.56 -3.56
C LYS A 161 -37.62 -34.94 -3.25
N THR A 162 -38.41 -34.00 -2.77
CA THR A 162 -39.87 -34.08 -2.83
C THR A 162 -40.34 -33.32 -4.07
N GLU A 163 -41.03 -34.04 -4.95
CA GLU A 163 -41.69 -33.51 -6.14
C GLU A 163 -42.87 -32.60 -5.76
N PRO A 164 -43.21 -31.58 -6.58
CA PRO A 164 -44.39 -30.77 -6.38
C PRO A 164 -45.64 -31.48 -6.89
N VAL A 165 -46.69 -31.49 -6.06
CA VAL A 165 -48.06 -31.83 -6.45
C VAL A 165 -48.69 -30.59 -7.08
N GLY A 166 -49.14 -30.72 -8.34
CA GLY A 166 -49.87 -29.70 -9.09
C GLY A 166 -49.98 -30.06 -10.56
#